data_AF-A0A836N711-F1
#
_entry.id   AF-A0A836N711-F1
#
_cell.length_a   1.000
_cell.length_b   1.000
_cell.length_c   1.000
_cell.angle_alpha   90.00
_cell.angle_beta   90.00
_cell.angle_gamma   90.00
#
_symmetry.space_group_name_H-M   'P 1'
#
loop_
_entity.id
_entity.type
_entity.pdbx_description
1 polymer ?
#
loop_
_entity_poly.entity_id
_entity_poly.type
_entity_poly.pdbx_seq_one_letter_code
_entity_poly.pdbx_strand_id
1 'polypeptide(L)' 'MWVTRKDAWYFANYDPRMKREGLHYVVIERNEKYMASFDEMVPEFIEKMDEALAEIGFVFGEQWR' A
#
# COMPACT_ATOMS: atom_id res chain seq x y z
N MET A 1 5.85 -1.12 -4.13
CA MET A 1 6.51 -2.06 -5.07
C MET A 1 5.54 -3.06 -5.68
N TRP A 2 4.66 -3.71 -4.90
CA TRP A 2 3.64 -4.64 -5.40
C TRP A 2 2.75 -4.04 -6.51
N VAL A 3 2.04 -2.94 -6.21
CA VAL A 3 1.15 -2.25 -7.17
C VAL A 3 1.87 -1.84 -8.46
N THR A 4 3.03 -1.19 -8.33
CA THR A 4 3.76 -0.58 -9.45
C THR A 4 4.72 -1.54 -10.15
N ARG A 5 4.86 -2.77 -9.66
CA ARG A 5 5.82 -3.79 -10.14
C ARG A 5 7.28 -3.31 -10.21
N LYS A 6 7.69 -2.45 -9.27
CA LYS A 6 9.08 -1.97 -9.16
C LYS A 6 9.89 -2.82 -8.20
N ASP A 7 11.20 -2.87 -8.42
CA ASP A 7 12.12 -3.71 -7.64
C ASP A 7 12.77 -2.99 -6.46
N ALA A 8 12.73 -1.66 -6.41
CA ALA A 8 13.27 -0.88 -5.30
C ALA A 8 12.46 0.41 -5.07
N TRP A 9 12.60 0.98 -3.87
CA TRP A 9 11.94 2.22 -3.49
C TRP A 9 12.82 3.10 -2.60
N TYR A 10 12.97 4.38 -2.93
CA TYR A 10 13.59 5.36 -2.03
C TYR A 10 12.61 5.73 -0.92
N PHE A 11 13.01 5.51 0.32
CA PHE A 11 12.29 6.00 1.50
C PHE A 11 13.10 7.15 2.11
N ALA A 12 12.59 8.36 1.96
CA ALA A 12 13.26 9.58 2.40
C ALA A 12 12.41 10.32 3.44
N ASN A 13 13.07 10.91 4.43
CA ASN A 13 12.46 11.81 5.39
C ASN A 13 13.19 13.15 5.33
N TYR A 14 12.42 14.22 5.46
CA TYR A 14 12.92 15.58 5.51
C TYR A 14 12.32 16.30 6.72
N ASP A 15 13.17 16.88 7.56
CA ASP A 15 12.78 17.77 8.65
C ASP A 15 13.38 19.17 8.40
N PRO A 16 12.55 20.18 8.05
CA PRO A 16 13.02 21.53 7.79
C PRO A 16 13.53 22.27 9.03
N ARG A 17 13.26 21.75 10.24
CA ARG A 17 13.70 22.36 11.50
C ARG A 17 15.12 21.92 11.88
N MET A 18 15.61 20.84 11.27
CA MET A 18 16.97 20.36 11.48
C MET A 18 17.96 21.41 10.95
N LYS A 19 18.90 21.82 11.79
CA LYS A 19 19.88 22.85 11.42
C LYS A 19 20.83 22.39 10.31
N ARG A 20 21.07 21.08 10.18
CA ARG A 20 21.90 20.38 9.20
C ARG A 20 21.41 18.92 9.10
N GLU A 21 21.81 18.18 8.06
CA GLU A 21 21.41 16.77 7.87
C GLU A 21 19.88 16.58 7.92
N GLY A 22 19.12 17.58 7.46
CA GLY A 22 17.67 17.57 7.54
C GLY A 22 17.00 16.60 6.58
N LEU A 23 17.75 15.99 5.65
CA LEU A 23 17.27 15.00 4.71
C LEU A 23 18.06 13.71 4.88
N HIS A 24 17.35 12.61 5.12
CA HIS A 24 17.93 11.27 5.17
C HIS A 24 17.08 10.32 4.31
N TYR A 25 17.73 9.40 3.62
CA TYR A 25 17.04 8.40 2.81
C TYR A 25 17.77 7.07 2.78
N VAL A 26 16.99 6.02 2.52
CA VAL A 26 17.46 4.66 2.27
C VAL A 26 16.78 4.10 1.03
N VAL A 27 17.38 3.08 0.42
CA VAL A 27 16.76 2.27 -0.63
C VAL A 27 16.21 1.01 0.03
N ILE A 28 14.93 0.74 -0.22
CA ILE A 28 14.25 -0.49 0.22
C ILE A 28 14.05 -1.36 -1.02
N GLU A 29 14.69 -2.52 -1.02
CA GLU A 29 14.55 -3.52 -2.07
C GLU A 29 13.21 -4.26 -1.97
N ARG A 30 12.69 -4.72 -3.11
CA ARG A 30 11.49 -5.53 -3.20
C ARG A 30 11.68 -6.80 -2.39
N ASN A 31 10.71 -7.06 -1.53
CA ASN A 31 10.74 -8.20 -0.63
C ASN A 31 9.63 -9.17 -1.00
N GLU A 32 10.00 -10.31 -1.58
CA GLU A 32 9.06 -11.33 -2.06
C GLU A 32 8.17 -11.92 -0.96
N LYS A 33 8.60 -11.90 0.31
CA LYS A 33 7.73 -12.32 1.42
C LYS A 33 6.53 -11.37 1.56
N TYR A 34 6.76 -10.06 1.47
CA TYR A 34 5.65 -9.10 1.46
C TYR A 34 4.79 -9.24 0.21
N MET A 35 5.39 -9.55 -0.94
CA MET A 35 4.62 -9.71 -2.19
C MET A 35 3.67 -10.89 -2.09
N ALA A 36 4.16 -12.06 -1.66
CA ALA A 36 3.34 -13.24 -1.43
C ALA A 36 2.22 -12.98 -0.41
N SER A 37 2.54 -12.29 0.69
CA SER A 37 1.55 -11.85 1.68
C SER A 37 0.45 -10.98 1.07
N PHE A 38 0.78 -10.05 0.17
CA PHE A 38 -0.24 -9.24 -0.51
C PHE A 38 -1.02 -10.03 -1.55
N ASP A 39 -0.35 -10.92 -2.31
CA ASP A 39 -1.00 -11.77 -3.32
C ASP A 39 -2.06 -12.69 -2.71
N GLU A 40 -1.85 -13.18 -1.47
CA GLU A 40 -2.80 -14.03 -0.75
C GLU A 40 -3.86 -13.21 0.01
N MET A 41 -3.45 -12.27 0.86
CA MET A 41 -4.36 -11.64 1.82
C MET A 41 -5.21 -10.52 1.21
N VAL A 42 -4.71 -9.80 0.18
CA VAL A 42 -5.46 -8.65 -0.38
C VAL A 42 -6.71 -9.10 -1.14
N PRO A 43 -6.67 -10.13 -2.01
CA PRO A 43 -7.89 -10.64 -2.64
C PRO A 43 -8.93 -11.14 -1.63
N GLU A 44 -8.52 -11.95 -0.65
CA GLU A 44 -9.43 -12.43 0.41
C GLU A 44 -10.08 -11.26 1.17
N PHE A 45 -9.28 -10.25 1.52
CA PHE A 45 -9.78 -9.06 2.18
C PHE A 45 -10.81 -8.30 1.34
N ILE A 46 -10.59 -8.17 0.03
CA ILE A 46 -11.53 -7.55 -0.90
C ILE A 46 -12.82 -8.35 -1.01
N GLU A 47 -12.75 -9.68 -1.10
CA GLU A 47 -13.94 -10.54 -1.11
C GLU A 47 -14.81 -10.32 0.14
N LYS A 48 -14.20 -10.23 1.32
CA LYS A 48 -14.93 -9.95 2.56
C LYS A 48 -15.51 -8.55 2.63
N MET A 49 -14.86 -7.56 2.03
CA MET A 49 -15.44 -6.23 1.89
C MET A 49 -16.67 -6.24 0.98
N ASP A 50 -16.61 -6.93 -0.15
CA ASP A 50 -17.72 -7.01 -1.10
C ASP A 50 -18.91 -7.78 -0.51
N GLU A 51 -18.67 -8.87 0.23
CA GLU A 51 -19.70 -9.58 0.99
C GLU A 51 -20.41 -8.64 1.99
N ALA A 52 -19.66 -7.86 2.75
CA ALA A 52 -20.20 -6.93 3.74
C ALA A 52 -20.98 -5.77 3.10
N LEU A 53 -20.50 -5.23 1.97
CA LEU A 53 -21.23 -4.20 1.23
C LEU A 53 -22.56 -4.75 0.68
N ALA A 54 -22.53 -5.97 0.13
CA ALA A 54 -23.71 -6.63 -0.39
C ALA A 54 -24.77 -6.90 0.71
N GLU A 55 -24.36 -7.23 1.94
CA GLU A 55 -25.26 -7.45 3.07
C GLU A 55 -26.13 -6.21 3.39
N ILE A 56 -25.59 -5.00 3.19
CA ILE A 56 -26.29 -3.73 3.40
C ILE A 56 -26.78 -3.07 2.12
N GLY A 57 -26.72 -3.76 0.97
CA GLY A 57 -27.24 -3.30 -0.31
C GLY A 57 -26.40 -2.26 -1.04
N PHE A 58 -25.09 -2.23 -0.78
CA PHE A 58 -24.13 -1.36 -1.49
C PHE A 58 -23.24 -2.17 -2.45
N VAL A 59 -22.72 -1.49 -3.47
CA VAL A 59 -21.68 -2.02 -4.37
C VAL A 59 -20.47 -1.09 -4.38
N PHE A 60 -19.26 -1.66 -4.32
CA PHE A 60 -18.04 -0.87 -4.45
C PHE A 60 -18.03 -0.09 -5.78
N GLY A 61 -17.75 1.20 -5.72
CA GLY A 61 -17.79 2.13 -6.85
C GLY A 61 -18.98 3.09 -6.81
N GLU A 62 -19.99 2.84 -5.98
CA GLU A 62 -21.08 3.81 -5.74
C GLU A 62 -20.59 5.13 -5.15
N GLN A 63 -19.50 5.12 -4.37
CA GLN A 63 -18.87 6.33 -3.81
C GLN A 63 -18.28 7.30 -4.87
N TRP A 64 -18.22 6.88 -6.14
CA TRP A 64 -17.68 7.67 -7.25
C TRP A 64 -18.75 8.13 -8.25
N ARG A 65 -20.01 7.75 -8.05
CA ARG A 65 -21.16 8.25 -8.84
C ARG A 65 -21.70 9.53 -8.23
#